data_AF-A0A6A7LCR2-F1
#
_entry.id   AF-A0A6A7LCR2-F1
#
_cell.length_a   1.000
_cell.length_b   1.000
_cell.length_c   1.000
_cell.angle_alpha   90.00
_cell.angle_beta   90.00
_cell.angle_gamma   90.00
#
_symmetry.space_group_name_H-M   'P 1'
#
loop_
_entity.id
_entity.type
_entity.pdbx_description
1 polymer ?
#
loop_
_entity_poly.entity_id
_entity_poly.type
_entity_poly.pdbx_seq_one_letter_code
_entity_poly.pdbx_strand_id
1 'polypeptide(L)'
;MTNRMIGVVPKHMTERMLRSPLSRSLREKYGRRNVRVIAGDTIKVMRGEYSGIEGKVEKVNMKRGSLAIEGIQREKVRGGNVKVEINSTNVVVTDLDLNDKLRQALIQKIHESEKKNLTAKKSGTGKQNKRRSQIKGKSKVKGGET
;
A
#
# COMPACT_ATOMS: atom_id res chain seq x y z
N MET A 1 13.03 9.03 6.03
CA MET A 1 14.46 8.96 5.67
C MET A 1 14.84 10.31 5.08
N THR A 2 15.98 10.88 5.49
CA THR A 2 16.51 12.09 4.87
C THR A 2 17.20 11.74 3.54
N ASN A 3 17.26 12.69 2.60
CA ASN A 3 17.89 12.45 1.29
C ASN A 3 19.35 11.98 1.40
N ARG A 4 20.08 12.43 2.43
CA ARG A 4 21.47 12.06 2.71
C ARG A 4 21.65 10.56 2.96
N MET A 5 20.67 9.90 3.55
CA MET A 5 20.78 8.49 3.92
C MET A 5 20.46 7.52 2.76
N ILE A 6 19.76 7.97 1.71
CA ILE A 6 19.25 7.10 0.63
C ILE A 6 20.38 6.30 -0.03
N GLY A 7 21.54 6.92 -0.28
CA GLY A 7 22.67 6.27 -0.94
C GLY A 7 23.41 5.24 -0.07
N VAL A 8 23.23 5.27 1.25
CA VAL A 8 23.99 4.47 2.22
C VAL A 8 23.13 3.35 2.85
N VAL A 9 21.85 3.27 2.48
CA VAL A 9 20.91 2.31 3.06
C VAL A 9 21.17 0.90 2.52
N PRO A 10 21.22 -0.13 3.37
CA PRO A 10 21.31 -1.54 2.94
C PRO A 10 20.14 -1.96 2.07
N LYS A 11 20.38 -2.86 1.10
CA LYS A 11 19.36 -3.30 0.12
C LYS A 11 18.07 -3.85 0.73
N HIS A 12 18.14 -4.53 1.87
CA HIS A 12 16.95 -5.06 2.54
C HIS A 12 16.08 -3.97 3.17
N MET A 13 16.66 -2.80 3.48
CA MET A 13 15.92 -1.65 4.01
C MET A 13 15.35 -0.76 2.89
N THR A 14 16.00 -0.72 1.71
CA THR A 14 15.50 0.03 0.55
C THR A 14 14.19 -0.52 -0.02
N GLU A 15 13.82 -1.76 0.34
CA GLU A 15 12.52 -2.35 0.00
C GLU A 15 11.35 -1.43 0.35
N ARG A 16 11.42 -0.72 1.47
CA ARG A 16 10.35 0.17 1.94
C ARG A 16 10.08 1.32 0.96
N MET A 17 11.08 1.73 0.19
CA MET A 17 10.97 2.82 -0.79
C MET A 17 10.25 2.39 -2.07
N LEU A 18 10.12 1.08 -2.31
CA LEU A 18 9.46 0.52 -3.49
C LEU A 18 8.00 0.15 -3.24
N ARG A 19 7.41 0.64 -2.15
CA ARG A 19 6.03 0.33 -1.80
C ARG A 19 5.07 1.30 -2.49
N SER A 20 4.08 0.74 -3.17
CA SER A 20 3.01 1.49 -3.84
C SER A 20 1.64 1.13 -3.26
N PRO A 21 0.70 2.08 -3.25
CA PRO A 21 -0.69 1.82 -2.87
C PRO A 21 -1.35 0.81 -3.83
N LEU A 22 -2.20 -0.05 -3.26
CA LEU A 22 -3.05 -0.96 -4.02
C LEU A 22 -4.35 -0.26 -4.45
N SER A 23 -4.92 -0.69 -5.58
CA SER A 23 -6.27 -0.32 -6.01
C SER A 23 -7.31 -0.76 -4.98
N ARG A 24 -8.49 -0.11 -4.99
CA ARG A 24 -9.54 -0.39 -3.99
C ARG A 24 -9.98 -1.86 -4.00
N SER A 25 -10.12 -2.45 -5.18
CA SER A 25 -10.45 -3.87 -5.35
C SER A 25 -9.40 -4.80 -4.72
N LEU A 26 -8.11 -4.55 -4.97
CA LEU A 26 -7.04 -5.35 -4.38
C LEU A 26 -6.93 -5.17 -2.86
N ARG A 27 -7.20 -3.96 -2.36
CA ARG A 27 -7.23 -3.67 -0.91
C ARG A 27 -8.31 -4.47 -0.20
N GLU A 28 -9.48 -4.63 -0.80
CA GLU A 28 -10.57 -5.43 -0.24
C GLU A 28 -10.24 -6.93 -0.29
N LYS A 29 -9.63 -7.40 -1.38
CA LYS A 29 -9.23 -8.80 -1.55
C LYS A 29 -8.16 -9.24 -0.54
N TYR A 30 -7.12 -8.43 -0.34
CA TYR A 30 -5.94 -8.79 0.45
C TYR A 30 -5.81 -8.05 1.80
N GLY A 31 -6.73 -7.15 2.14
CA GLY A 31 -6.73 -6.35 3.38
C GLY A 31 -5.65 -5.25 3.46
N ARG A 32 -4.64 -5.32 2.61
CA ARG A 32 -3.46 -4.45 2.62
C ARG A 32 -3.69 -3.11 1.93
N ARG A 33 -3.11 -2.03 2.47
CA ARG A 33 -3.10 -0.71 1.82
C ARG A 33 -2.04 -0.58 0.70
N ASN A 34 -0.88 -1.21 0.88
CA ASN A 34 0.26 -1.09 -0.02
C ASN A 34 1.08 -2.39 -0.10
N VAL A 35 1.83 -2.53 -1.18
CA VAL A 35 2.68 -3.68 -1.46
C VAL A 35 4.00 -3.20 -2.08
N ARG A 36 5.04 -4.03 -1.99
CA ARG A 36 6.26 -3.83 -2.77
C ARG A 36 5.97 -4.15 -4.24
N VAL A 37 6.33 -3.22 -5.13
CA VAL A 37 6.20 -3.40 -6.58
C VAL A 37 7.32 -4.30 -7.10
N ILE A 38 6.97 -5.22 -7.99
CA ILE A 38 7.90 -6.13 -8.69
C ILE A 38 7.73 -5.94 -10.20
N ALA A 39 8.78 -6.26 -10.96
CA ALA A 39 8.66 -6.41 -12.40
C ALA A 39 7.57 -7.44 -12.72
N GLY A 40 6.64 -7.08 -13.61
CA GLY A 40 5.48 -7.90 -13.91
C GLY A 40 4.15 -7.40 -13.35
N ASP A 41 4.17 -6.54 -12.32
CA ASP A 41 2.94 -5.92 -11.80
C ASP A 41 2.35 -4.93 -12.83
N THR A 42 1.03 -4.82 -12.85
CA THR A 42 0.32 -3.80 -13.64
C THR A 42 0.04 -2.60 -12.76
N ILE A 43 0.40 -1.42 -13.26
CA ILE A 43 0.30 -0.18 -12.50
C ILE A 43 -0.33 0.94 -13.33
N LYS A 44 -1.00 1.83 -12.62
CA LYS A 44 -1.55 3.08 -13.13
C LYS A 44 -0.77 4.25 -12.57
N VAL A 45 -0.34 5.17 -13.43
CA VAL A 45 0.31 6.41 -13.00
C VAL A 45 -0.75 7.41 -12.55
N MET A 46 -0.60 7.96 -11.34
CA MET A 46 -1.56 8.90 -10.76
C MET A 46 -1.12 10.36 -10.89
N ARG A 47 0.20 10.63 -10.84
CA ARG A 47 0.74 11.99 -10.77
C ARG A 47 1.87 12.16 -11.79
N GLY A 48 2.00 13.38 -12.31
CA GLY A 48 3.02 13.77 -13.28
C GLY A 48 2.51 13.80 -14.71
N GLU A 49 3.41 14.00 -15.66
CA GLU A 49 3.12 14.13 -17.11
C GLU A 49 2.41 12.89 -17.67
N TYR A 50 2.80 11.71 -17.20
CA TYR A 50 2.27 10.42 -17.66
C TYR A 50 1.05 9.93 -16.87
N SER A 51 0.35 10.83 -16.17
CA SER A 51 -0.83 10.46 -15.37
C SER A 51 -1.95 9.87 -16.23
N GLY A 52 -2.65 8.86 -15.70
CA GLY A 52 -3.74 8.17 -16.38
C GLY A 52 -3.29 6.99 -17.25
N ILE A 53 -2.00 6.91 -17.59
CA ILE A 53 -1.43 5.79 -18.34
C ILE A 53 -1.32 4.55 -17.42
N GLU A 54 -1.74 3.42 -17.97
CA GLU A 54 -1.60 2.10 -17.35
C GLU A 54 -0.57 1.29 -18.13
N GLY A 55 0.24 0.51 -17.41
CA GLY A 55 1.28 -0.29 -18.03
C GLY A 55 1.89 -1.29 -17.06
N LYS A 56 2.63 -2.24 -17.62
CA LYS A 56 3.34 -3.26 -16.87
C LYS A 56 4.69 -2.73 -16.40
N VAL A 57 5.10 -3.12 -15.21
CA VAL A 57 6.43 -2.79 -14.68
C VAL A 57 7.47 -3.67 -15.35
N GLU A 58 8.42 -3.05 -16.05
CA GLU A 58 9.50 -3.76 -16.70
C GLU A 58 10.72 -3.87 -15.79
N LYS A 59 11.13 -2.73 -15.20
CA LYS A 59 12.33 -2.66 -14.35
C LYS A 59 12.08 -1.83 -13.11
N VAL A 60 12.62 -2.32 -12.00
CA VAL A 60 12.56 -1.64 -10.69
C VAL A 60 13.96 -1.16 -10.30
N ASN A 61 14.10 0.14 -10.07
CA ASN A 61 15.35 0.75 -9.62
C ASN A 61 15.34 0.93 -8.09
N MET A 62 16.01 0.02 -7.38
CA MET A 62 16.09 0.00 -5.91
C MET A 62 16.83 1.19 -5.31
N LYS A 63 17.80 1.79 -6.03
CA LYS A 63 18.61 2.90 -5.49
C LYS A 63 17.79 4.19 -5.39
N ARG A 64 16.93 4.43 -6.37
CA ARG A 64 16.11 5.65 -6.49
C ARG A 64 14.65 5.45 -6.09
N GLY A 65 14.21 4.21 -5.89
CA GLY A 65 12.81 3.89 -5.64
C GLY A 65 11.89 4.16 -6.84
N SER A 66 12.43 4.02 -8.06
CA SER A 66 11.73 4.37 -9.30
C SER A 66 11.47 3.14 -10.17
N LEU A 67 10.50 3.26 -11.07
CA LEU A 67 9.94 2.19 -11.89
C LEU A 67 10.04 2.60 -13.36
N ALA A 68 10.51 1.70 -14.22
CA ALA A 68 10.36 1.82 -15.66
C ALA A 68 9.10 1.05 -16.06
N ILE A 69 8.17 1.76 -16.69
CA ILE A 69 6.86 1.24 -17.08
C ILE A 69 6.84 1.08 -18.59
N GLU A 70 6.27 -0.03 -19.05
CA GLU A 70 6.01 -0.25 -20.46
C GLU A 70 5.08 0.84 -21.02
N GLY A 71 5.37 1.33 -22.23
CA GLY A 71 4.62 2.41 -22.88
C GLY A 71 5.03 3.83 -22.46
N ILE A 72 5.83 4.01 -21.40
CA ILE A 72 6.30 5.32 -20.96
C ILE A 72 7.73 5.56 -21.41
N GLN A 73 7.87 6.31 -22.49
CA GLN A 73 9.16 6.63 -23.10
C GLN A 73 9.24 8.10 -23.47
N ARG A 74 10.46 8.62 -23.54
CA ARG A 74 10.78 9.96 -24.01
C ARG A 74 11.80 9.88 -25.13
N GLU A 75 11.56 10.63 -26.19
CA GLU A 75 12.50 10.75 -27.31
C GLU A 75 13.71 11.61 -26.91
N LYS A 76 14.91 11.17 -27.31
CA LYS A 76 16.16 11.89 -27.10
C LYS A 76 16.42 12.82 -28.29
N VAL A 77 16.99 13.99 -28.03
CA VAL A 77 17.34 14.99 -29.07
C VAL A 77 18.27 14.42 -30.16
N ARG A 78 19.12 13.45 -29.80
CA ARG A 78 20.03 12.77 -30.75
C ARG A 78 19.37 11.58 -31.49
N GLY A 79 18.04 11.45 -31.38
CA GLY A 79 17.29 10.28 -31.84
C GLY A 79 17.25 9.15 -30.81
N GLY A 80 16.21 8.32 -30.92
CA GLY A 80 15.97 7.14 -30.10
C GLY A 80 15.14 7.40 -28.83
N ASN A 81 14.63 6.32 -28.23
CA ASN A 81 13.72 6.38 -27.08
C ASN A 81 14.41 5.94 -25.79
N VAL A 82 14.19 6.71 -24.71
CA VAL A 82 14.65 6.38 -23.36
C VAL A 82 13.44 6.20 -22.46
N LYS A 83 13.44 5.12 -21.66
CA LYS A 83 12.37 4.85 -20.70
C LYS A 83 12.43 5.87 -19.56
N VAL A 84 11.29 6.47 -19.24
CA VAL A 84 11.22 7.41 -18.13
C VAL A 84 11.01 6.63 -16.83
N GLU A 85 11.81 6.96 -15.82
CA GLU A 85 11.67 6.39 -14.49
C GLU A 85 10.65 7.19 -13.67
N ILE A 86 9.63 6.52 -13.15
CA ILE A 86 8.59 7.12 -12.31
C ILE A 86 8.72 6.62 -10.87
N ASN A 87 8.56 7.50 -9.89
CA ASN A 87 8.62 7.10 -8.48
C ASN A 87 7.44 6.18 -8.09
N SER A 88 7.71 5.14 -7.33
CA SER A 88 6.72 4.17 -6.80
C SER A 88 5.56 4.84 -6.04
N THR A 89 5.77 6.00 -5.44
CA THR A 89 4.74 6.73 -4.67
C THR A 89 3.69 7.39 -5.56
N ASN A 90 4.02 7.63 -6.84
CA ASN A 90 3.14 8.29 -7.80
C ASN A 90 2.27 7.32 -8.60
N VAL A 91 2.32 6.02 -8.28
CA VAL A 91 1.59 4.97 -9.00
C VAL A 91 0.66 4.20 -8.06
N VAL A 92 -0.38 3.59 -8.63
CA VAL A 92 -1.29 2.66 -7.95
C VAL A 92 -1.21 1.32 -8.65
N VAL A 93 -1.10 0.24 -7.89
CA VAL A 93 -1.08 -1.12 -8.44
C VAL A 93 -2.51 -1.56 -8.75
N THR A 94 -2.77 -1.91 -10.00
CA THR A 94 -4.07 -2.41 -10.47
C THR A 94 -4.14 -3.92 -10.38
N ASP A 95 -3.06 -4.61 -10.78
CA ASP A 95 -2.93 -6.07 -10.73
C ASP A 95 -1.55 -6.50 -10.23
N LEU A 96 -1.52 -7.63 -9.53
CA LEU A 96 -0.31 -8.20 -8.93
C LEU A 96 0.15 -9.42 -9.68
N ASP A 97 1.45 -9.50 -9.92
CA ASP A 97 2.09 -10.75 -10.31
C ASP A 97 2.32 -11.63 -9.07
N LEU A 98 1.67 -12.80 -9.05
CA LEU A 98 1.70 -13.79 -7.96
C LEU A 98 2.43 -15.08 -8.34
N ASN A 99 3.27 -15.06 -9.38
CA ASN A 99 4.06 -16.23 -9.78
C ASN A 99 4.99 -16.76 -8.66
N ASP A 100 5.46 -15.87 -7.78
CA ASP A 100 6.29 -16.24 -6.63
C ASP A 100 5.43 -16.69 -5.43
N LYS A 101 5.61 -17.97 -5.04
CA LYS A 101 4.95 -18.60 -3.89
C LYS A 101 5.21 -17.84 -2.59
N LEU A 102 6.43 -17.31 -2.39
CA LEU A 102 6.78 -16.58 -1.17
C LEU A 102 6.04 -15.24 -1.09
N ARG A 103 5.93 -14.53 -2.22
CA ARG A 103 5.15 -13.30 -2.31
C ARG A 103 3.69 -13.55 -1.99
N GLN A 104 3.10 -14.60 -2.58
CA GLN A 104 1.71 -14.97 -2.33
C GLN A 104 1.47 -15.29 -0.86
N ALA A 105 2.34 -16.11 -0.25
CA ALA A 105 2.25 -16.47 1.17
C ALA A 105 2.37 -15.24 2.08
N LEU A 106 3.27 -14.30 1.78
CA LEU A 106 3.41 -13.06 2.56
C LEU A 106 2.14 -12.21 2.52
N ILE A 107 1.55 -12.02 1.34
CA ILE A 107 0.33 -11.22 1.18
C ILE A 107 -0.83 -11.87 1.95
N GLN A 108 -0.98 -13.20 1.85
CA GLN A 108 -2.04 -13.95 2.54
C GLN A 108 -1.86 -13.98 4.06
N LYS A 109 -0.65 -14.26 4.56
CA LYS A 109 -0.35 -14.31 6.00
C LYS A 109 -0.69 -13.01 6.71
N ILE A 110 -0.39 -11.89 6.06
CA ILE A 110 -0.70 -10.57 6.59
C ILE A 110 -2.22 -10.35 6.63
N HIS A 111 -2.93 -10.70 5.55
CA HIS A 111 -4.40 -10.62 5.51
C HIS A 111 -5.07 -11.40 6.64
N GLU A 112 -4.60 -12.62 6.90
CA GLU A 112 -5.11 -13.45 8.00
C GLU A 112 -4.85 -12.82 9.37
N SER A 113 -3.67 -12.23 9.58
CA SER A 113 -3.37 -11.51 10.82
C SER A 113 -4.30 -10.31 11.04
N GLU A 114 -4.63 -9.58 9.97
CA GLU A 114 -5.54 -8.44 10.04
C GLU A 114 -6.98 -8.89 10.34
N LYS A 115 -7.43 -9.99 9.73
CA LYS A 115 -8.71 -10.62 10.06
C LYS A 115 -8.80 -11.03 11.53
N LYS A 116 -7.77 -11.68 12.07
CA LYS A 116 -7.69 -12.06 13.50
C LYS A 116 -7.72 -10.85 14.43
N ASN A 117 -7.06 -9.75 14.06
CA ASN A 117 -7.08 -8.52 14.83
C ASN A 117 -8.46 -7.82 14.79
N LEU A 118 -9.15 -7.87 13.64
CA LEU A 118 -10.51 -7.34 13.50
C LEU A 118 -11.52 -8.13 14.35
N THR A 119 -11.42 -9.46 14.41
CA THR A 119 -12.29 -10.29 15.26
C THR A 119 -12.03 -10.05 16.75
N ALA A 120 -10.76 -9.91 17.17
CA ALA A 120 -10.39 -9.58 18.54
C ALA A 120 -10.85 -8.18 18.99
N LYS A 121 -10.83 -7.17 18.10
CA LYS A 121 -11.37 -5.83 18.41
C LYS A 121 -12.89 -5.82 18.53
N LYS A 122 -13.61 -6.64 17.74
CA LYS A 122 -15.07 -6.78 17.80
C LYS A 122 -15.56 -7.40 19.11
N SER A 123 -14.83 -8.36 19.68
CA SER A 123 -15.18 -8.97 20.99
C SER A 123 -14.92 -8.03 22.18
N GLY A 124 -13.93 -7.12 22.10
CA GLY A 124 -13.64 -6.13 23.14
C GLY A 124 -14.58 -4.92 23.18
N THR A 125 -15.04 -4.44 22.03
CA THR A 125 -15.93 -3.26 21.92
C THR A 125 -17.34 -3.51 22.46
N GLY A 126 -17.83 -4.76 22.42
CA GLY A 126 -19.09 -5.16 23.05
C GLY A 126 -19.11 -4.96 24.59
N LYS A 127 -17.96 -5.12 25.27
CA LYS A 127 -17.82 -4.89 26.72
C LYS A 127 -17.82 -3.41 27.09
N GLN A 128 -17.27 -2.54 26.25
CA GLN A 128 -17.25 -1.09 26.49
C GLN A 128 -18.62 -0.43 26.24
N ASN A 129 -19.37 -0.85 25.22
CA ASN A 129 -20.73 -0.33 24.98
C ASN A 129 -21.72 -0.76 26.08
N LYS A 130 -21.60 -1.98 26.62
CA LYS A 130 -22.41 -2.46 27.75
C LYS A 130 -22.09 -1.70 29.07
N ARG A 131 -20.82 -1.32 29.29
CA ARG A 131 -20.42 -0.48 30.43
C ARG A 131 -20.92 0.97 30.29
N ARG A 132 -20.85 1.57 29.08
CA ARG A 132 -21.37 2.92 28.81
C ARG A 132 -22.90 3.03 28.95
N SER A 133 -23.66 2.00 28.56
CA SER A 133 -25.12 1.98 28.75
C SER A 133 -25.53 1.80 30.21
N GLN A 134 -24.79 0.99 30.98
CA GLN A 134 -25.02 0.82 32.43
C GLN A 134 -24.70 2.07 33.26
N ILE A 135 -23.71 2.88 32.86
CA ILE A 135 -23.36 4.15 33.54
C ILE A 135 -24.44 5.22 33.31
N LYS A 136 -24.99 5.34 32.09
CA LYS A 136 -26.09 6.27 31.77
C LYS A 136 -27.42 5.93 32.49
N GLY A 137 -27.66 4.65 32.81
CA GLY A 137 -28.84 4.23 33.58
C GLY A 137 -28.75 4.62 35.07
N LYS A 138 -27.55 4.55 35.67
CA LYS A 138 -27.34 4.91 37.08
C LYS A 138 -27.35 6.42 37.35
N SER A 139 -26.95 7.25 36.39
CA SER A 139 -26.97 8.72 36.54
C SER A 139 -28.37 9.33 36.45
N LYS A 140 -29.35 8.64 35.83
CA LYS A 140 -30.73 9.13 35.69
C LYS A 140 -31.58 8.97 36.96
N VAL A 141 -31.15 8.12 37.90
CA VAL A 141 -31.87 7.85 39.17
C VAL A 141 -31.47 8.83 40.29
N LYS A 142 -30.33 9.53 40.17
CA LYS A 142 -29.82 10.46 41.20
C LYS A 142 -30.27 11.93 41.04
N GLY A 143 -31.17 12.23 40.09
CA GLY A 143 -31.56 13.61 39.75
C GLY A 143 -32.99 13.99 40.11
N GLY A 144 -33.67 13.22 40.96
CA GLY A 144 -35.05 13.49 41.37
C GLY A 144 -35.18 13.43 42.88
N GLU A 145 -34.67 14.46 43.58
CA GLU A 145 -34.98 14.75 44.98
C GLU A 145 -34.66 16.24 45.24
N THR A 146 -35.60 17.10 44.87
CA THR A 146 -36.06 18.32 45.56
C THR A 146 -37.15 18.98 44.71
#